data_AF-A0A8C4R5N6-F1
#
_entry.id   AF-A0A8C4R5N6-F1
#
_cell.length_a   1.000
_cell.length_b   1.000
_cell.length_c   1.000
_cell.angle_alpha   90.00
_cell.angle_beta   90.00
_cell.angle_gamma   90.00
#
_symmetry.space_group_name_H-M   'P 1'
#
loop_
_entity.id
_entity.type
_entity.pdbx_description
1 polymer ?
#
loop_
_entity_poly.entity_id
_entity_poly.type
_entity_poly.pdbx_seq_one_letter_code
_entity_poly.pdbx_strand_id
1 'polypeptide(L)'
;MTEVEERLCKYLLREHFGELVCRVGTELVRAGSLNLRQLVSRIGVSPKQVRKALCVLIQHGMVTFEAMERGLVRYQSVRTALLRIPRYPRYIYVAKTLYGDTGELLLEEILQHGELTMSDAIRRVADRLTETSNGESHRVLYSEVAKTFCDLVNTHFLQKCPQVIGTAVQAAAPTLESVEREEYAIPTIPLTVLDTLDDHLPDLHTSLRTLAQCSLVSIVQERFGSRPARIFRLLLSKRHLEQKQVEDFAMIPSKEAKGMLYTMLSENFISLQELPKTPDFAPARTFYLYTVKVQPTASMILQRCYKVEKRVLRLFEKSQRIEAIVASVQASGADQSQLQEIEEMITAPEQQQLDHLKASIKR
;
A
#
# COMPACT_ATOMS: atom_id res chain seq x y z
N MET A 1 7.93 -6.03 12.26
CA MET A 1 7.95 -5.83 10.79
C MET A 1 8.21 -7.15 10.13
N THR A 2 7.66 -7.34 8.94
CA THR A 2 8.09 -8.44 8.07
C THR A 2 9.30 -7.97 7.28
N GLU A 3 10.29 -8.84 7.06
CA GLU A 3 11.48 -8.51 6.27
C GLU A 3 11.11 -8.04 4.85
N VAL A 4 9.96 -8.48 4.35
CA VAL A 4 9.41 -8.13 3.02
C VAL A 4 9.00 -6.66 2.96
N GLU A 5 8.33 -6.13 3.98
CA GLU A 5 7.91 -4.72 4.05
C GLU A 5 9.13 -3.80 4.06
N GLU A 6 10.13 -4.10 4.89
CA GLU A 6 11.37 -3.30 4.94
C GLU A 6 12.07 -3.27 3.57
N ARG A 7 12.13 -4.43 2.92
CA ARG A 7 12.72 -4.60 1.58
C ARG A 7 11.94 -3.86 0.48
N LEU A 8 10.63 -3.65 0.64
CA LEU A 8 9.80 -2.86 -0.26
C LEU A 8 9.95 -1.37 0.02
N CYS A 9 9.88 -0.95 1.29
CA CYS A 9 10.10 0.45 1.69
C CYS A 9 11.48 0.95 1.25
N LYS A 10 12.53 0.14 1.41
CA LYS A 10 13.88 0.47 0.91
C LYS A 10 13.88 0.75 -0.59
N TYR A 11 13.15 -0.06 -1.35
CA TYR A 11 13.08 0.08 -2.80
C TYR A 11 12.33 1.35 -3.20
N LEU A 12 11.13 1.56 -2.66
CA LEU A 12 10.31 2.76 -2.92
C LEU A 12 11.06 4.06 -2.57
N LEU A 13 11.75 4.10 -1.43
CA LEU A 13 12.54 5.27 -1.04
C LEU A 13 13.68 5.58 -2.00
N ARG A 14 14.32 4.53 -2.55
CA ARG A 14 15.43 4.69 -3.49
C ARG A 14 14.94 5.22 -4.83
N GLU A 15 13.80 4.74 -5.29
CA GLU A 15 13.19 5.12 -6.57
C GLU A 15 12.71 6.57 -6.54
N HIS A 16 11.95 6.97 -5.51
CA HIS A 16 11.35 8.31 -5.45
C HIS A 16 12.29 9.40 -4.92
N PHE A 17 13.19 9.09 -3.98
CA PHE A 17 13.99 10.10 -3.27
C PHE A 17 15.51 9.89 -3.38
N GLY A 18 15.95 8.81 -4.00
CA GLY A 18 17.37 8.49 -4.19
C GLY A 18 18.04 7.78 -3.00
N GLU A 19 19.33 7.48 -3.17
CA GLU A 19 20.08 6.58 -2.28
C GLU A 19 20.30 7.15 -0.87
N LEU A 20 20.53 8.45 -0.72
CA LEU A 20 20.78 9.07 0.58
C LEU A 20 19.54 8.99 1.49
N VAL A 21 18.37 9.34 0.94
CA VAL A 21 17.09 9.31 1.66
C VAL A 21 16.69 7.86 1.98
N CYS A 22 16.93 6.94 1.03
CA CYS A 22 16.76 5.51 1.25
C CYS A 22 17.55 4.97 2.45
N ARG A 23 18.83 5.32 2.57
CA ARG A 23 19.67 4.88 3.70
C ARG A 23 19.14 5.40 5.03
N VAL A 24 18.77 6.68 5.11
CA VAL A 24 18.20 7.29 6.33
C VAL A 24 16.85 6.64 6.68
N GLY A 25 15.95 6.51 5.71
CA GLY A 25 14.63 5.95 5.92
C GLY A 25 14.66 4.45 6.28
N THR A 26 15.53 3.65 5.67
CA THR A 26 15.66 2.22 6.00
C THR A 26 16.12 2.02 7.45
N GLU A 27 17.07 2.82 7.91
CA GLU A 27 17.53 2.77 9.30
C GLU A 27 16.45 3.20 10.30
N LEU A 28 15.64 4.20 9.95
CA LEU A 28 14.46 4.58 10.76
C LEU A 28 13.40 3.49 10.79
N VAL A 29 13.13 2.83 9.67
CA VAL A 29 12.14 1.75 9.57
C VAL A 29 12.57 0.54 10.40
N ARG A 30 13.86 0.20 10.40
CA ARG A 30 14.48 -0.87 11.22
C ARG A 30 14.48 -0.57 12.70
N ALA A 31 15.00 0.58 13.09
CA ALA A 31 15.19 0.94 14.50
C ALA A 31 13.91 1.49 15.16
N GLY A 32 12.91 1.87 14.36
CA GLY A 32 11.64 2.42 14.80
C GLY A 32 11.72 3.90 15.18
N SER A 33 12.61 4.25 16.11
CA SER A 33 12.81 5.64 16.53
C SER A 33 14.28 5.95 16.81
N LEU A 34 14.79 7.07 16.30
CA LEU A 34 16.20 7.44 16.42
C LEU A 34 16.40 8.94 16.62
N ASN A 35 17.49 9.30 17.28
CA ASN A 35 17.94 10.68 17.41
C ASN A 35 18.89 11.05 16.26
N LEU A 36 19.03 12.36 15.96
CA LEU A 36 19.92 12.83 14.89
C LEU A 36 21.37 12.33 15.04
N ARG A 37 21.92 12.33 16.28
CA ARG A 37 23.30 11.85 16.53
C ARG A 37 23.45 10.35 16.24
N GLN A 38 22.43 9.55 16.59
CA GLN A 38 22.44 8.11 16.34
C GLN A 38 22.33 7.81 14.85
N LEU A 39 21.52 8.57 14.10
CA LEU A 39 21.44 8.47 12.64
C LEU A 39 22.79 8.78 11.98
N VAL A 40 23.44 9.87 12.39
CA VAL A 40 24.76 10.24 11.85
C VAL A 40 25.80 9.16 12.14
N SER A 41 25.81 8.62 13.36
CA SER A 41 26.76 7.57 13.75
C SER A 41 26.54 6.25 12.99
N ARG A 42 25.29 5.87 12.69
CA ARG A 42 24.99 4.62 11.99
C ARG A 42 25.20 4.72 10.48
N ILE A 43 24.91 5.87 9.90
CA ILE A 43 24.98 6.07 8.45
C ILE A 43 26.39 6.49 8.01
N GLY A 44 27.16 7.13 8.89
CA GLY A 44 28.52 7.60 8.59
C GLY A 44 28.55 8.74 7.57
N VAL A 45 27.50 9.55 7.52
CA VAL A 45 27.31 10.64 6.53
C VAL A 45 27.27 11.98 7.24
N SER A 46 27.63 13.06 6.53
CA SER A 46 27.64 14.40 7.10
C SER A 46 26.28 14.78 7.72
N PRO A 47 26.26 15.46 8.88
CA PRO A 47 25.02 15.84 9.55
C PRO A 47 24.15 16.78 8.71
N LYS A 48 24.76 17.56 7.81
CA LYS A 48 24.05 18.44 6.86
C LYS A 48 23.22 17.63 5.87
N GLN A 49 23.78 16.56 5.31
CA GLN A 49 23.07 15.68 4.36
C GLN A 49 21.95 14.90 5.05
N VAL A 50 22.18 14.41 6.28
CA VAL A 50 21.13 13.72 7.06
C VAL A 50 19.96 14.66 7.34
N ARG A 51 20.22 15.93 7.71
CA ARG A 51 19.15 16.93 7.90
C ARG A 51 18.36 17.18 6.61
N LYS A 52 19.03 17.32 5.47
CA LYS A 52 18.35 17.47 4.16
C LYS A 52 17.46 16.27 3.85
N ALA A 53 17.96 15.05 4.06
CA ALA A 53 17.19 13.83 3.84
C ALA A 53 15.98 13.71 4.79
N LEU A 54 16.15 14.04 6.07
CA LEU A 54 15.05 14.07 7.04
C LEU A 54 14.00 15.12 6.67
N CYS A 55 14.43 16.30 6.19
CA CYS A 55 13.52 17.34 5.74
C CYS A 55 12.60 16.85 4.61
N VAL A 56 13.17 16.16 3.60
CA VAL A 56 12.39 15.56 2.51
C VAL A 56 11.43 14.50 3.05
N LEU A 57 11.87 13.64 3.96
CA LEU A 57 11.00 12.60 4.52
C LEU A 57 9.84 13.16 5.37
N ILE A 58 10.08 14.25 6.11
CA ILE A 58 9.05 14.94 6.88
C ILE A 58 8.07 15.64 5.93
N GLN A 59 8.57 16.31 4.89
CA GLN A 59 7.77 16.98 3.87
C GLN A 59 6.77 16.04 3.18
N HIS A 60 7.10 14.75 3.03
CA HIS A 60 6.19 13.74 2.46
C HIS A 60 5.37 12.98 3.52
N GLY A 61 5.42 13.36 4.80
CA GLY A 61 4.69 12.68 5.89
C GLY A 61 5.17 11.27 6.20
N MET A 62 6.40 10.91 5.79
CA MET A 62 6.98 9.58 5.98
C MET A 62 7.70 9.43 7.32
N VAL A 63 8.07 10.57 7.93
CA VAL A 63 8.74 10.65 9.23
C VAL A 63 8.04 11.69 10.09
N THR A 64 7.65 11.30 11.30
CA THR A 64 7.18 12.20 12.35
C THR A 64 8.32 12.50 13.31
N PHE A 65 8.23 13.63 14.01
CA PHE A 65 9.19 14.02 15.02
C PHE A 65 8.49 14.37 16.32
N GLU A 66 9.11 13.97 17.44
CA GLU A 66 8.61 14.26 18.78
C GLU A 66 9.73 14.89 19.61
N ALA A 67 9.41 15.97 20.31
CA ALA A 67 10.32 16.61 21.23
C ALA A 67 10.28 15.91 22.59
N MET A 68 11.43 15.45 23.08
CA MET A 68 11.57 14.89 24.43
C MET A 68 11.88 15.96 25.47
N GLU A 69 11.62 15.65 26.74
CA GLU A 69 11.87 16.48 27.93
C GLU A 69 13.30 17.05 28.07
N ARG A 70 14.27 16.52 27.30
CA ARG A 70 15.68 16.96 27.32
C ARG A 70 16.10 17.78 26.10
N GLY A 71 15.16 18.29 25.31
CA GLY A 71 15.48 18.98 24.04
C GLY A 71 16.08 18.06 22.97
N LEU A 72 15.93 16.75 23.14
CA LEU A 72 16.28 15.75 22.13
C LEU A 72 15.07 15.51 21.23
N VAL A 73 15.28 15.57 19.92
CA VAL A 73 14.25 15.26 18.94
C VAL A 73 14.38 13.81 18.51
N ARG A 74 13.31 13.06 18.68
CA ARG A 74 13.18 11.69 18.21
C ARG A 74 12.47 11.71 16.87
N TYR A 75 13.06 11.08 15.88
CA TYR A 75 12.44 10.85 14.58
C TYR A 75 11.88 9.44 14.53
N GLN A 76 10.62 9.31 14.12
CA GLN A 76 9.92 8.04 13.98
C GLN A 76 9.41 7.89 12.55
N SER A 77 9.57 6.70 11.96
CA SER A 77 9.05 6.43 10.62
C SER A 77 7.59 5.96 10.65
N VAL A 78 6.75 6.60 9.83
CA VAL A 78 5.37 6.19 9.58
C VAL A 78 5.36 5.18 8.44
N ARG A 79 5.41 3.90 8.80
CA ARG A 79 5.51 2.78 7.85
C ARG A 79 4.32 2.70 6.90
N THR A 80 3.13 3.02 7.39
CA THR A 80 1.88 3.00 6.61
C THR A 80 1.87 4.05 5.50
N ALA A 81 2.53 5.19 5.70
CA ALA A 81 2.64 6.24 4.68
C ALA A 81 3.48 5.76 3.48
N LEU A 82 4.62 5.09 3.73
CA LEU A 82 5.47 4.57 2.65
C LEU A 82 4.77 3.51 1.80
N LEU A 83 3.98 2.63 2.42
CA LEU A 83 3.22 1.60 1.72
C LEU A 83 2.02 2.16 0.93
N ARG A 84 1.67 3.44 1.10
CA ARG A 84 0.61 4.11 0.34
C ARG A 84 1.10 4.70 -0.97
N ILE A 85 2.41 4.93 -1.15
CA ILE A 85 3.01 5.46 -2.39
C ILE A 85 2.53 4.72 -3.66
N PRO A 86 2.61 3.38 -3.74
CA PRO A 86 2.14 2.66 -4.95
C PRO A 86 0.62 2.79 -5.20
N ARG A 87 -0.15 3.31 -4.23
CA ARG A 87 -1.59 3.57 -4.38
C ARG A 87 -1.89 4.96 -4.95
N TYR A 88 -0.90 5.84 -5.08
CA TYR A 88 -1.08 7.22 -5.56
C TYR A 88 -1.80 7.30 -6.91
N PRO A 89 -1.49 6.49 -7.93
CA PRO A 89 -2.22 6.53 -9.19
C PRO A 89 -3.72 6.25 -9.04
N ARG A 90 -4.10 5.38 -8.09
CA ARG A 90 -5.51 5.08 -7.81
C ARG A 90 -6.21 6.23 -7.09
N TYR A 91 -5.52 6.96 -6.21
CA TYR A 91 -6.07 8.15 -5.57
C TYR A 91 -6.35 9.24 -6.61
N ILE A 92 -5.38 9.47 -7.51
CA ILE A 92 -5.50 10.41 -8.63
C ILE A 92 -6.69 10.04 -9.52
N TYR A 93 -6.82 8.76 -9.88
CA TYR A 93 -7.95 8.29 -10.69
C TYR A 93 -9.33 8.50 -10.02
N VAL A 94 -9.42 8.24 -8.71
CA VAL A 94 -10.67 8.48 -7.96
C VAL A 94 -10.99 9.98 -7.92
N ALA A 95 -9.98 10.84 -7.74
CA ALA A 95 -10.18 12.28 -7.78
C ALA A 95 -10.64 12.77 -9.17
N LYS A 96 -10.06 12.24 -10.25
CA LYS A 96 -10.53 12.51 -11.62
C LYS A 96 -11.99 12.12 -11.81
N THR A 97 -12.38 10.96 -11.29
CA THR A 97 -13.75 10.44 -11.42
C THR A 97 -14.78 11.30 -10.69
N LEU A 98 -14.40 11.91 -9.56
CA LEU A 98 -15.32 12.67 -8.70
C LEU A 98 -15.31 14.19 -8.98
N TYR A 99 -14.15 14.76 -9.32
CA TYR A 99 -13.91 16.20 -9.42
C TYR A 99 -13.35 16.65 -10.78
N GLY A 100 -13.26 15.73 -11.75
CA GLY A 100 -12.74 16.00 -13.08
C GLY A 100 -11.22 16.27 -13.10
N ASP A 101 -10.76 16.82 -14.22
CA ASP A 101 -9.33 17.02 -14.50
C ASP A 101 -8.66 18.02 -13.52
N THR A 102 -9.41 19.02 -13.04
CA THR A 102 -8.91 19.96 -12.03
C THR A 102 -8.59 19.26 -10.70
N GLY A 103 -9.45 18.33 -10.27
CA GLY A 103 -9.22 17.54 -9.06
C GLY A 103 -8.09 16.52 -9.22
N GLU A 104 -7.92 15.98 -10.43
CA GLU A 104 -6.78 15.12 -10.78
C GLU A 104 -5.45 15.85 -10.60
N LEU A 105 -5.30 17.02 -11.23
CA LEU A 105 -4.08 17.82 -11.18
C LEU A 105 -3.78 18.33 -9.76
N LEU A 106 -4.80 18.77 -9.02
CA LEU A 106 -4.65 19.18 -7.63
C LEU A 106 -4.10 18.04 -6.77
N LEU A 107 -4.65 16.84 -6.90
CA LEU A 107 -4.20 15.71 -6.10
C LEU A 107 -2.83 15.20 -6.55
N GLU A 108 -2.54 15.24 -7.85
CA GLU A 108 -1.22 14.90 -8.38
C GLU A 108 -0.13 15.82 -7.80
N GLU A 109 -0.34 17.14 -7.83
CA GLU A 109 0.58 18.14 -7.29
C GLU A 109 0.80 17.97 -5.78
N ILE A 110 -0.27 17.76 -5.02
CA ILE A 110 -0.19 17.55 -3.57
C ILE A 110 0.57 16.25 -3.27
N LEU A 111 0.30 15.15 -3.97
CA LEU A 111 0.99 13.88 -3.72
C LEU A 111 2.47 13.90 -4.16
N GLN A 112 2.80 14.63 -5.23
CA GLN A 112 4.18 14.78 -5.72
C GLN A 112 5.05 15.64 -4.80
N HIS A 113 4.49 16.61 -4.09
CA HIS A 113 5.23 17.53 -3.22
C HIS A 113 5.02 17.30 -1.71
N GLY A 114 4.03 16.50 -1.32
CA GLY A 114 3.66 16.26 0.07
C GLY A 114 2.89 17.43 0.67
N GLU A 115 3.46 18.08 1.68
CA GLU A 115 2.81 19.19 2.39
C GLU A 115 2.85 20.50 1.57
N LEU A 116 1.70 20.95 1.06
CA LEU A 116 1.60 22.21 0.32
C LEU A 116 0.62 23.19 0.97
N THR A 117 0.90 24.48 0.79
CA THR A 117 -0.07 25.53 1.12
C THR A 117 -1.15 25.57 0.05
N MET A 118 -2.37 25.94 0.44
CA MET A 118 -3.49 26.11 -0.50
C MET A 118 -3.11 27.07 -1.64
N SER A 119 -2.46 28.19 -1.31
CA SER A 119 -2.06 29.19 -2.31
C SER A 119 -1.04 28.66 -3.31
N ASP A 120 -0.08 27.84 -2.86
CA ASP A 120 0.93 27.26 -3.75
C ASP A 120 0.36 26.14 -4.62
N ALA A 121 -0.52 25.29 -4.07
CA ALA A 121 -1.21 24.25 -4.82
C ALA A 121 -2.08 24.84 -5.93
N ILE A 122 -2.89 25.86 -5.62
CA ILE A 122 -3.75 26.53 -6.61
C ILE A 122 -2.90 27.19 -7.70
N ARG A 123 -1.79 27.86 -7.32
CA ARG A 123 -0.90 28.51 -8.29
C ARG A 123 -0.32 27.51 -9.29
N ARG A 124 0.25 26.41 -8.81
CA ARG A 124 0.85 25.39 -9.68
C ARG A 124 -0.16 24.74 -10.62
N VAL A 125 -1.35 24.42 -10.13
CA VAL A 125 -2.40 23.85 -10.98
C VAL A 125 -2.91 24.86 -11.99
N ALA A 126 -3.11 26.13 -11.59
CA ALA A 126 -3.50 27.18 -12.52
C ALA A 126 -2.45 27.39 -13.62
N ASP A 127 -1.16 27.34 -13.27
CA ASP A 127 -0.06 27.46 -14.23
C ASP A 127 -0.04 26.26 -15.21
N ARG A 128 -0.17 25.01 -14.73
CA ARG A 128 -0.26 23.81 -15.58
C ARG A 128 -1.50 23.80 -16.49
N LEU A 129 -2.65 24.26 -15.98
CA LEU A 129 -3.87 24.37 -16.77
C LEU A 129 -3.75 25.45 -17.85
N THR A 130 -3.04 26.54 -17.56
CA THR A 130 -2.78 27.61 -18.54
C THR A 130 -1.91 27.13 -19.69
N GLU A 131 -0.93 26.24 -19.43
CA GLU A 131 -0.12 25.62 -20.48
C GLU A 131 -0.94 24.69 -21.38
N THR A 132 -2.01 24.10 -20.85
CA THR A 132 -2.87 23.15 -21.57
C THR A 132 -4.02 23.85 -22.30
N SER A 133 -4.50 24.98 -21.77
CA SER A 133 -5.65 25.74 -22.27
C SER A 133 -5.20 27.05 -22.92
N ASN A 134 -5.11 27.06 -24.26
CA ASN A 134 -4.73 28.23 -25.07
C ASN A 134 -5.77 29.38 -25.03
N GLY A 135 -5.90 30.11 -23.92
CA GLY A 135 -6.54 31.44 -23.90
C GLY A 135 -7.57 31.75 -22.81
N GLU A 136 -7.71 30.94 -21.77
CA GLU A 136 -8.58 31.30 -20.64
C GLU A 136 -7.94 32.36 -19.73
N SER A 137 -8.77 33.29 -19.23
CA SER A 137 -8.32 34.34 -18.32
C SER A 137 -7.88 33.72 -17.00
N HIS A 138 -6.62 33.96 -16.58
CA HIS A 138 -6.04 33.39 -15.37
C HIS A 138 -6.98 33.50 -14.15
N ARG A 139 -7.62 34.66 -13.94
CA ARG A 139 -8.53 34.89 -12.80
C ARG A 139 -9.68 33.89 -12.70
N VAL A 140 -10.21 33.42 -13.83
CA VAL A 140 -11.32 32.46 -13.86
C VAL A 140 -10.81 31.09 -13.42
N LEU A 141 -9.67 30.64 -13.97
CA LEU A 141 -8.99 29.40 -13.59
C LEU A 141 -8.64 29.38 -12.10
N TYR A 142 -8.06 30.45 -11.55
CA TYR A 142 -7.77 30.54 -10.11
C TYR A 142 -9.03 30.37 -9.25
N SER A 143 -10.17 30.92 -9.69
CA SER A 143 -11.43 30.81 -8.96
C SER A 143 -12.04 29.41 -9.02
N GLU A 144 -11.91 28.71 -10.14
CA GLU A 144 -12.42 27.35 -10.33
C GLU A 144 -11.55 26.33 -9.58
N VAL A 145 -10.23 26.45 -9.66
CA VAL A 145 -9.28 25.62 -8.90
C VAL A 145 -9.48 25.85 -7.39
N ALA A 146 -9.73 27.08 -6.95
CA ALA A 146 -10.04 27.36 -5.55
C ALA A 146 -11.36 26.72 -5.09
N LYS A 147 -12.41 26.76 -5.92
CA LYS A 147 -13.70 26.11 -5.60
C LYS A 147 -13.54 24.60 -5.48
N THR A 148 -12.91 23.96 -6.45
CA THR A 148 -12.66 22.50 -6.42
C THR A 148 -11.78 22.09 -5.25
N PHE A 149 -10.79 22.89 -4.87
CA PHE A 149 -10.02 22.67 -3.64
C PHE A 149 -10.91 22.74 -2.39
N CYS A 150 -11.80 23.73 -2.30
CA CYS A 150 -12.76 23.82 -1.19
C CYS A 150 -13.70 22.60 -1.16
N ASP A 151 -14.18 22.14 -2.32
CA ASP A 151 -15.03 20.94 -2.41
C ASP A 151 -14.29 19.68 -1.95
N LEU A 152 -13.00 19.55 -2.31
CA LEU A 152 -12.13 18.46 -1.83
C LEU A 152 -11.90 18.50 -0.32
N VAL A 153 -11.81 19.69 0.27
CA VAL A 153 -11.70 19.85 1.74
C VAL A 153 -13.03 19.54 2.43
N ASN A 154 -14.14 20.03 1.88
CA ASN A 154 -15.49 19.82 2.45
C ASN A 154 -15.91 18.34 2.43
N THR A 155 -15.42 17.58 1.45
CA THR A 155 -15.66 16.14 1.32
C THR A 155 -14.62 15.29 2.04
N HIS A 156 -13.70 15.92 2.79
CA HIS A 156 -12.62 15.28 3.54
C HIS A 156 -11.67 14.43 2.68
N PHE A 157 -11.58 14.71 1.37
CA PHE A 157 -10.53 14.16 0.50
C PHE A 157 -9.17 14.76 0.84
N LEU A 158 -9.14 16.03 1.25
CA LEU A 158 -7.96 16.73 1.72
C LEU A 158 -8.12 17.11 3.20
N GLN A 159 -7.03 17.03 3.95
CA GLN A 159 -6.99 17.45 5.34
C GLN A 159 -5.83 18.42 5.59
N LYS A 160 -5.99 19.29 6.58
CA LYS A 160 -4.90 20.16 7.03
C LYS A 160 -3.87 19.31 7.76
N CYS A 161 -2.59 19.62 7.54
CA CYS A 161 -1.52 19.03 8.32
C CYS A 161 -1.64 19.45 9.80
N PRO A 162 -1.19 18.61 10.75
CA PRO A 162 -1.20 18.94 12.18
C PRO A 162 -0.55 20.30 12.43
N GLN A 163 -1.21 21.16 13.20
CA GLN A 163 -0.70 22.50 13.46
C GLN A 163 0.37 22.47 14.55
N VAL A 164 1.40 23.30 14.38
CA VAL A 164 2.37 23.58 15.43
C VAL A 164 1.69 24.44 16.50
N ILE A 165 1.52 23.89 17.70
CA ILE A 165 1.05 24.66 18.87
C ILE A 165 2.24 24.84 19.82
N GLY A 166 2.64 26.10 20.04
CA GLY A 166 3.68 26.47 21.01
C GLY A 166 4.63 27.55 20.48
N THR A 167 4.78 28.63 21.25
CA THR A 167 5.78 29.67 21.00
C THR A 167 7.18 29.06 21.09
N ALA A 168 7.80 28.91 19.93
CA ALA A 168 9.16 28.43 19.76
C ALA A 168 10.19 29.42 20.33
N VAL A 169 10.28 29.55 21.65
CA VAL A 169 11.36 30.33 22.29
C VAL A 169 12.40 29.42 22.95
N GLN A 170 12.06 28.20 23.42
CA GLN A 170 13.07 27.29 24.05
C GLN A 170 12.82 25.78 23.88
N ALA A 171 12.06 25.32 22.87
CA ALA A 171 11.89 23.89 22.58
C ALA A 171 12.66 23.48 21.31
N ALA A 172 13.39 22.37 21.36
CA ALA A 172 14.24 21.89 20.27
C ALA A 172 13.48 21.41 19.00
N ALA A 173 12.16 21.18 19.13
CA ALA A 173 11.24 21.02 18.03
C ALA A 173 9.83 21.44 18.49
N PRO A 174 9.00 21.98 17.59
CA PRO A 174 7.60 22.26 17.89
C PRO A 174 6.82 20.97 18.17
N THR A 175 5.93 20.99 19.16
CA THR A 175 4.98 19.89 19.37
C THR A 175 3.85 20.01 18.35
N LEU A 176 3.60 18.95 17.59
CA LEU A 176 2.47 18.84 16.67
C LEU A 176 1.35 18.10 17.42
N GLU A 177 0.24 18.77 17.71
CA GLU A 177 -0.99 18.09 18.15
C GLU A 177 -1.86 17.83 16.93
N SER A 178 -2.14 16.56 16.64
CA SER A 178 -3.29 16.17 15.82
C SER A 178 -4.55 16.44 16.63
N VAL A 179 -5.45 17.27 16.10
CA VAL A 179 -6.82 17.37 16.64
C VAL A 179 -7.54 16.08 16.22
N GLU A 180 -7.32 14.99 16.96
CA GLU A 180 -7.94 13.67 16.72
C GLU A 180 -9.44 13.65 17.07
N ARG A 181 -10.02 14.78 17.51
CA ARG A 181 -11.44 14.89 17.85
C ARG A 181 -12.26 15.30 16.63
N GLU A 182 -12.38 14.37 15.69
CA GLU A 182 -13.52 14.18 14.76
C GLU A 182 -13.20 13.12 13.68
N GLU A 183 -12.13 12.34 13.83
CA GLU A 183 -11.65 11.37 12.81
C GLU A 183 -12.62 10.22 12.45
N TYR A 184 -13.78 10.11 13.13
CA TYR A 184 -14.80 9.09 12.86
C TYR A 184 -16.24 9.56 13.12
N ALA A 185 -16.52 10.87 13.13
CA ALA A 185 -17.89 11.34 13.28
C ALA A 185 -18.66 11.08 11.97
N ILE A 186 -19.52 10.05 12.00
CA ILE A 186 -20.47 9.74 10.94
C ILE A 186 -21.32 11.01 10.71
N PRO A 187 -21.44 11.50 9.45
CA PRO A 187 -22.36 12.60 9.17
C PRO A 187 -23.76 12.21 9.62
N THR A 188 -24.38 12.99 10.51
CA THR A 188 -25.79 12.83 10.87
C THR A 188 -26.64 13.19 9.64
N ILE A 189 -26.96 12.17 8.85
CA ILE A 189 -27.97 12.24 7.80
C ILE A 189 -29.33 12.42 8.50
N PRO A 190 -30.20 13.33 8.06
CA PRO A 190 -31.58 13.38 8.56
C PRO A 190 -32.32 12.10 8.13
N LEU A 191 -32.49 11.17 9.08
CA LEU A 191 -33.01 9.81 8.92
C LEU A 191 -34.55 9.73 8.81
N THR A 192 -35.23 10.64 8.12
CA THR A 192 -36.71 10.57 8.03
C THR A 192 -37.25 9.45 7.14
N VAL A 193 -36.39 8.70 6.43
CA VAL A 193 -36.79 7.59 5.54
C VAL A 193 -36.42 6.22 6.14
N LEU A 194 -35.71 6.16 7.26
CA LEU A 194 -35.23 4.91 7.88
C LEU A 194 -35.94 4.50 9.17
N ASP A 195 -36.88 5.31 9.68
CA ASP A 195 -37.69 5.00 10.88
C ASP A 195 -38.67 3.82 10.70
N THR A 196 -38.67 3.13 9.55
CA THR A 196 -39.40 1.86 9.38
C THR A 196 -38.51 0.61 9.45
N LEU A 197 -37.20 0.78 9.68
CA LEU A 197 -36.23 -0.31 9.83
C LEU A 197 -35.35 -0.07 11.07
N ASP A 198 -35.95 -0.19 12.25
CA ASP A 198 -35.17 -0.34 13.49
C ASP A 198 -34.19 -1.54 13.38
N ASP A 199 -33.00 -1.34 13.93
CA ASP A 199 -31.95 -2.31 14.31
C ASP A 199 -30.76 -2.68 13.39
N HIS A 200 -30.62 -2.19 12.15
CA HIS A 200 -29.49 -2.62 11.29
C HIS A 200 -28.66 -1.47 10.68
N LEU A 201 -27.88 -0.78 11.52
CA LEU A 201 -26.66 -0.14 11.00
C LEU A 201 -25.76 -1.26 10.43
N PRO A 202 -25.28 -1.18 9.18
CA PRO A 202 -24.36 -2.19 8.67
C PRO A 202 -23.07 -2.14 9.50
N ASP A 203 -22.83 -3.17 10.29
CA ASP A 203 -21.59 -3.32 11.04
C ASP A 203 -20.43 -3.37 10.04
N LEU A 204 -19.69 -2.26 9.95
CA LEU A 204 -18.55 -2.11 9.03
C LEU A 204 -17.50 -3.20 9.27
N HIS A 205 -17.31 -3.60 10.52
CA HIS A 205 -16.36 -4.64 10.87
C HIS A 205 -16.79 -6.00 10.29
N THR A 206 -18.07 -6.34 10.38
CA THR A 206 -18.61 -7.58 9.81
C THR A 206 -18.59 -7.54 8.28
N SER A 207 -18.88 -6.40 7.68
CA SER A 207 -18.82 -6.19 6.23
C SER A 207 -17.39 -6.34 5.69
N LEU A 208 -16.40 -5.72 6.34
CA LEU A 208 -14.98 -5.84 5.97
C LEU A 208 -14.46 -7.26 6.15
N ARG A 209 -14.86 -7.95 7.23
CA ARG A 209 -14.52 -9.37 7.44
C ARG A 209 -15.07 -10.24 6.31
N THR A 210 -16.31 -9.97 5.89
CA THR A 210 -16.96 -10.72 4.79
C THR A 210 -16.26 -10.43 3.47
N LEU A 211 -15.93 -9.17 3.19
CA LEU A 211 -15.15 -8.79 2.01
C LEU A 211 -13.79 -9.50 1.98
N ALA A 212 -13.07 -9.52 3.10
CA ALA A 212 -11.81 -10.23 3.21
C ALA A 212 -11.97 -11.73 2.93
N GLN A 213 -13.00 -12.38 3.49
CA GLN A 213 -13.30 -13.79 3.22
C GLN A 213 -13.60 -14.04 1.74
N CYS A 214 -14.41 -13.19 1.11
CA CYS A 214 -14.68 -13.27 -0.34
C CYS A 214 -13.41 -13.13 -1.16
N SER A 215 -12.53 -12.16 -0.84
CA SER A 215 -11.24 -12.01 -1.51
C SER A 215 -10.34 -13.25 -1.36
N LEU A 216 -10.30 -13.85 -0.16
CA LEU A 216 -9.55 -15.10 0.07
C LEU A 216 -10.09 -16.23 -0.82
N VAL A 217 -11.41 -16.39 -0.89
CA VAL A 217 -12.07 -17.40 -1.71
C VAL A 217 -11.75 -17.18 -3.20
N SER A 218 -11.81 -15.94 -3.69
CA SER A 218 -11.48 -15.61 -5.08
C SER A 218 -10.03 -15.98 -5.41
N ILE A 219 -9.09 -15.66 -4.52
CA ILE A 219 -7.67 -16.02 -4.70
C ILE A 219 -7.49 -17.54 -4.73
N VAL A 220 -8.14 -18.28 -3.83
CA VAL A 220 -8.08 -19.75 -3.82
C VAL A 220 -8.67 -20.33 -5.10
N GLN A 221 -9.77 -19.76 -5.60
CA GLN A 221 -10.42 -20.19 -6.83
C GLN A 221 -9.54 -19.96 -8.07
N GLU A 222 -8.88 -18.81 -8.17
CA GLU A 222 -7.97 -18.52 -9.28
C GLU A 222 -6.70 -19.40 -9.25
N ARG A 223 -6.19 -19.72 -8.06
CA ARG A 223 -4.92 -20.45 -7.92
C ARG A 223 -5.06 -21.96 -7.98
N PHE A 224 -6.12 -22.50 -7.38
CA PHE A 224 -6.30 -23.95 -7.23
C PHE A 224 -7.55 -24.47 -7.98
N GLY A 225 -8.40 -23.58 -8.50
CA GLY A 225 -9.62 -23.92 -9.21
C GLY A 225 -10.87 -24.00 -8.33
N SER A 226 -11.98 -24.40 -8.93
CA SER A 226 -13.30 -24.37 -8.30
C SER A 226 -13.51 -25.42 -7.21
N ARG A 227 -12.91 -26.62 -7.33
CA ARG A 227 -13.07 -27.71 -6.35
C ARG A 227 -12.41 -27.39 -5.00
N PRO A 228 -11.13 -26.93 -4.92
CA PRO A 228 -10.54 -26.48 -3.67
C PRO A 228 -11.26 -25.27 -3.06
N ALA A 229 -11.73 -24.33 -3.89
CA ALA A 229 -12.51 -23.20 -3.41
C ALA A 229 -13.83 -23.63 -2.75
N ARG A 230 -14.45 -24.73 -3.20
CA ARG A 230 -15.62 -25.33 -2.54
C ARG A 230 -15.27 -25.82 -1.13
N ILE A 231 -14.18 -26.58 -0.99
CA ILE A 231 -13.69 -27.05 0.31
C ILE A 231 -13.36 -25.85 1.22
N PHE A 232 -12.73 -24.81 0.68
CA PHE A 232 -12.38 -23.60 1.43
C PHE A 232 -13.62 -22.84 1.94
N ARG A 233 -14.66 -22.67 1.10
CA ARG A 233 -15.96 -22.09 1.53
C ARG A 233 -16.63 -22.93 2.61
N LEU A 234 -16.57 -24.25 2.49
CA LEU A 234 -17.12 -25.17 3.48
C LEU A 234 -16.42 -25.03 4.83
N LEU A 235 -15.08 -24.92 4.84
CA LEU A 235 -14.30 -24.70 6.05
C LEU A 235 -14.59 -23.33 6.69
N LEU A 236 -14.86 -22.30 5.89
CA LEU A 236 -15.24 -20.99 6.41
C LEU A 236 -16.62 -21.00 7.09
N SER A 237 -17.57 -21.78 6.58
CA SER A 237 -18.93 -21.84 7.15
C SER A 237 -19.05 -22.73 8.38
N LYS A 238 -18.40 -23.91 8.36
CA LYS A 238 -18.47 -24.89 9.47
C LYS A 238 -17.35 -24.73 10.50
N ARG A 239 -16.34 -23.91 10.22
CA ARG A 239 -15.13 -23.60 11.02
C ARG A 239 -14.17 -24.76 11.28
N HIS A 240 -14.66 -25.89 11.79
CA HIS A 240 -13.85 -27.05 12.15
C HIS A 240 -14.42 -28.29 11.49
N LEU A 241 -13.65 -28.95 10.63
CA LEU A 241 -14.09 -30.16 9.94
C LEU A 241 -13.01 -31.23 9.91
N GLU A 242 -13.43 -32.48 10.07
CA GLU A 242 -12.60 -33.66 9.83
C GLU A 242 -12.55 -34.01 8.35
N GLN A 243 -11.56 -34.82 7.94
CA GLN A 243 -11.38 -35.22 6.55
C GLN A 243 -12.63 -35.90 5.95
N LYS A 244 -13.23 -36.86 6.67
CA LYS A 244 -14.45 -37.55 6.21
C LYS A 244 -15.61 -36.58 5.99
N GLN A 245 -15.79 -35.62 6.90
CA GLN A 245 -16.85 -34.63 6.79
C GLN A 245 -16.63 -33.69 5.59
N VAL A 246 -15.38 -33.33 5.29
CA VAL A 246 -15.06 -32.54 4.09
C VAL A 246 -15.41 -33.31 2.83
N GLU A 247 -15.11 -34.61 2.77
CA GLU A 247 -15.44 -35.47 1.62
C GLU A 247 -16.95 -35.54 1.38
N ASP A 248 -17.72 -35.81 2.44
CA ASP A 248 -19.18 -35.96 2.38
C ASP A 248 -19.86 -34.63 2.01
N PHE A 249 -19.53 -33.53 2.69
CA PHE A 249 -20.17 -32.24 2.44
C PHE A 249 -19.72 -31.57 1.13
N ALA A 250 -18.50 -31.83 0.66
CA ALA A 250 -18.03 -31.28 -0.61
C ALA A 250 -18.46 -32.11 -1.82
N MET A 251 -18.94 -33.35 -1.59
CA MET A 251 -19.22 -34.36 -2.63
C MET A 251 -18.02 -34.58 -3.55
N ILE A 252 -16.84 -34.80 -2.93
CA ILE A 252 -15.57 -35.00 -3.63
C ILE A 252 -14.98 -36.35 -3.19
N PRO A 253 -14.44 -37.16 -4.13
CA PRO A 253 -13.79 -38.42 -3.79
C PRO A 253 -12.62 -38.26 -2.81
N SER A 254 -12.46 -39.20 -1.87
CA SER A 254 -11.47 -39.12 -0.78
C SER A 254 -10.03 -38.87 -1.24
N LYS A 255 -9.63 -39.51 -2.35
CA LYS A 255 -8.27 -39.35 -2.92
C LYS A 255 -8.02 -37.90 -3.37
N GLU A 256 -9.00 -37.30 -4.05
CA GLU A 256 -8.87 -35.92 -4.53
C GLU A 256 -8.98 -34.91 -3.39
N ALA A 257 -9.96 -35.09 -2.49
CA ALA A 257 -10.16 -34.22 -1.34
C ALA A 257 -8.90 -34.13 -0.46
N LYS A 258 -8.29 -35.29 -0.16
CA LYS A 258 -7.04 -35.37 0.60
C LYS A 258 -5.89 -34.64 -0.10
N GLY A 259 -5.73 -34.82 -1.40
CA GLY A 259 -4.71 -34.12 -2.20
C GLY A 259 -4.90 -32.59 -2.14
N MET A 260 -6.13 -32.12 -2.32
CA MET A 260 -6.45 -30.68 -2.27
C MET A 260 -6.22 -30.09 -0.87
N LEU A 261 -6.61 -30.80 0.19
CA LEU A 261 -6.41 -30.37 1.58
C LEU A 261 -4.91 -30.21 1.90
N TYR A 262 -4.07 -31.17 1.52
CA TYR A 262 -2.63 -31.06 1.76
C TYR A 262 -1.96 -29.95 0.97
N THR A 263 -2.35 -29.74 -0.30
CA THR A 263 -1.84 -28.62 -1.08
C THR A 263 -2.21 -27.27 -0.45
N MET A 264 -3.44 -27.13 0.06
CA MET A 264 -3.87 -25.91 0.77
C MET A 264 -3.19 -25.76 2.14
N LEU A 265 -2.86 -26.87 2.81
CA LEU A 265 -2.12 -26.88 4.07
C LEU A 265 -0.65 -26.47 3.87
N SER A 266 0.04 -27.01 2.85
CA SER A 266 1.43 -26.65 2.54
C SER A 266 1.58 -25.18 2.16
N GLU A 267 0.55 -24.60 1.54
CA GLU A 267 0.49 -23.19 1.19
C GLU A 267 -0.04 -22.29 2.32
N ASN A 268 -0.31 -22.84 3.51
CA ASN A 268 -0.82 -22.15 4.71
C ASN A 268 -2.18 -21.42 4.53
N PHE A 269 -3.02 -21.87 3.60
CA PHE A 269 -4.41 -21.39 3.51
C PHE A 269 -5.31 -22.03 4.58
N ILE A 270 -4.97 -23.24 5.01
CA ILE A 270 -5.68 -23.99 6.05
C ILE A 270 -4.68 -24.28 7.18
N SER A 271 -5.18 -24.34 8.41
CA SER A 271 -4.44 -24.78 9.59
C SER A 271 -5.00 -26.12 10.10
N LEU A 272 -4.10 -26.97 10.58
CA LEU A 272 -4.46 -28.20 11.27
C LEU A 272 -4.56 -27.93 12.77
N GLN A 273 -5.68 -28.30 13.39
CA GLN A 273 -5.86 -28.25 14.83
C GLN A 273 -5.95 -29.69 15.35
N GLU A 274 -4.99 -30.04 16.20
CA GLU A 274 -4.90 -31.35 16.83
C GLU A 274 -5.68 -31.35 18.14
N LEU A 275 -6.66 -32.24 18.27
CA LEU A 275 -7.43 -32.43 19.49
C LEU A 275 -7.14 -33.84 20.04
N PRO A 276 -6.25 -33.97 21.04
CA PRO A 276 -5.88 -35.26 21.60
C PRO A 276 -7.02 -35.82 22.48
N LYS A 277 -7.33 -37.12 22.36
CA LYS A 277 -8.21 -37.83 23.32
C LYS A 277 -7.48 -38.20 24.61
N THR A 278 -6.16 -38.37 24.53
CA THR A 278 -5.27 -38.78 25.63
C THR A 278 -4.09 -37.83 25.69
N PRO A 279 -3.53 -37.53 26.88
CA PRO A 279 -2.46 -36.54 27.04
C PRO A 279 -1.15 -36.90 26.31
N ASP A 280 -1.02 -38.14 25.81
CA ASP A 280 0.17 -38.62 25.09
C ASP A 280 0.27 -38.12 23.62
N PHE A 281 -0.69 -37.31 23.14
CA PHE A 281 -0.74 -36.76 21.76
C PHE A 281 -0.52 -37.79 20.63
N ALA A 282 -0.75 -39.08 20.89
CA ALA A 282 -0.51 -40.15 19.94
C ALA A 282 -1.38 -39.97 18.68
N PRO A 283 -0.81 -39.97 17.45
CA PRO A 283 -1.55 -39.71 16.21
C PRO A 283 -2.80 -40.56 16.00
N ALA A 284 -2.81 -41.80 16.50
CA ALA A 284 -3.95 -42.72 16.40
C ALA A 284 -5.14 -42.32 17.30
N ARG A 285 -4.91 -41.52 18.34
CA ARG A 285 -5.90 -41.07 19.32
C ARG A 285 -6.10 -39.55 19.30
N THR A 286 -5.65 -38.89 18.24
CA THR A 286 -5.77 -37.44 18.04
C THR A 286 -6.70 -37.17 16.87
N PHE A 287 -7.68 -36.29 17.07
CA PHE A 287 -8.50 -35.79 15.97
C PHE A 287 -7.76 -34.65 15.26
N TYR A 288 -7.81 -34.68 13.92
CA TYR A 288 -7.21 -33.65 13.09
C TYR A 288 -8.34 -32.82 12.45
N LEU A 289 -8.52 -31.62 12.97
CA LEU A 289 -9.55 -30.69 12.52
C LEU A 289 -8.94 -29.63 11.61
N TYR A 290 -9.42 -29.55 10.38
CA TYR A 290 -9.04 -28.49 9.46
C TYR A 290 -9.82 -27.23 9.81
N THR A 291 -9.10 -26.11 9.92
CA THR A 291 -9.64 -24.80 10.28
C THR A 291 -9.03 -23.72 9.41
N VAL A 292 -9.83 -22.75 8.97
CA VAL A 292 -9.34 -21.57 8.26
C VAL A 292 -9.31 -20.38 9.21
N LYS A 293 -8.12 -19.84 9.47
CA LYS A 293 -7.95 -18.62 10.27
C LYS A 293 -7.83 -17.42 9.33
N VAL A 294 -8.89 -16.64 9.20
CA VAL A 294 -8.96 -15.50 8.26
C VAL A 294 -7.82 -14.51 8.47
N GLN A 295 -7.53 -14.12 9.71
CA GLN A 295 -6.54 -13.07 10.01
C GLN A 295 -5.11 -13.48 9.61
N PRO A 296 -4.55 -14.64 10.06
CA PRO A 296 -3.25 -15.10 9.59
C PRO A 296 -3.17 -15.32 8.08
N THR A 297 -4.22 -15.90 7.48
CA THR A 297 -4.24 -16.15 6.03
C THR A 297 -4.25 -14.83 5.24
N ALA A 298 -5.02 -13.83 5.69
CA ALA A 298 -5.02 -12.49 5.10
C ALA A 298 -3.65 -11.81 5.23
N SER A 299 -3.00 -11.88 6.40
CA SER A 299 -1.65 -11.35 6.61
C SER A 299 -0.61 -12.05 5.73
N MET A 300 -0.69 -13.37 5.58
CA MET A 300 0.19 -14.13 4.68
C MET A 300 0.01 -13.66 3.23
N ILE A 301 -1.23 -13.53 2.76
CA ILE A 301 -1.50 -13.07 1.40
C ILE A 301 -0.99 -11.64 1.21
N LEU A 302 -1.19 -10.76 2.18
CA LEU A 302 -0.67 -9.39 2.13
C LEU A 302 0.86 -9.38 1.97
N GLN A 303 1.59 -10.23 2.71
CA GLN A 303 3.04 -10.39 2.52
C GLN A 303 3.40 -10.90 1.13
N ARG A 304 2.63 -11.85 0.58
CA ARG A 304 2.81 -12.32 -0.81
C ARG A 304 2.55 -11.18 -1.80
N CYS A 305 1.53 -10.36 -1.60
CA CYS A 305 1.23 -9.18 -2.41
C CYS A 305 2.40 -8.19 -2.41
N TYR A 306 2.97 -7.84 -1.25
CA TYR A 306 4.14 -6.96 -1.18
C TYR A 306 5.36 -7.55 -1.91
N LYS A 307 5.56 -8.87 -1.85
CA LYS A 307 6.63 -9.54 -2.59
C LYS A 307 6.43 -9.47 -4.10
N VAL A 308 5.18 -9.65 -4.57
CA VAL A 308 4.81 -9.54 -5.99
C VAL A 308 4.98 -8.10 -6.46
N GLU A 309 4.44 -7.14 -5.73
CA GLU A 309 4.54 -5.71 -6.01
C GLU A 309 6.00 -5.28 -6.19
N LYS A 310 6.87 -5.65 -5.25
CA LYS A 310 8.31 -5.43 -5.38
C LYS A 310 8.90 -6.02 -6.66
N ARG A 311 8.49 -7.25 -7.01
CA ARG A 311 9.01 -7.93 -8.22
C ARG A 311 8.55 -7.20 -9.48
N VAL A 312 7.29 -6.78 -9.55
CA VAL A 312 6.73 -6.05 -10.69
C VAL A 312 7.42 -4.71 -10.85
N LEU A 313 7.57 -3.93 -9.77
CA LEU A 313 8.28 -2.65 -9.80
C LEU A 313 9.72 -2.82 -10.29
N ARG A 314 10.45 -3.84 -9.79
CA ARG A 314 11.82 -4.13 -10.24
C ARG A 314 11.90 -4.50 -11.72
N LEU A 315 10.95 -5.27 -12.22
CA LEU A 315 10.90 -5.63 -13.64
C LEU A 315 10.61 -4.39 -14.50
N PHE A 316 9.72 -3.52 -14.04
CA PHE A 316 9.40 -2.27 -14.73
C PHE A 316 10.60 -1.32 -14.79
N GLU A 317 11.33 -1.13 -13.68
CA GLU A 317 12.57 -0.34 -13.67
C GLU A 317 13.62 -0.89 -14.64
N LYS A 318 13.83 -2.21 -14.64
CA LYS A 318 14.76 -2.84 -15.58
C LYS A 318 14.34 -2.56 -17.03
N SER A 319 13.05 -2.72 -17.33
CA SER A 319 12.50 -2.42 -18.66
C SER A 319 12.77 -0.97 -19.06
N GLN A 320 12.49 -0.01 -18.19
CA GLN A 320 12.72 1.41 -18.50
C GLN A 320 14.19 1.74 -18.71
N ARG A 321 15.10 1.19 -17.90
CA ARG A 321 16.54 1.40 -18.08
C ARG A 321 17.02 0.83 -19.41
N ILE A 322 16.51 -0.33 -19.80
CA ILE A 322 16.86 -0.95 -21.08
C ILE A 322 16.27 -0.14 -22.23
N GLU A 323 15.02 0.30 -22.15
CA GLU A 323 14.40 1.19 -23.14
C GLU A 323 15.18 2.51 -23.29
N ALA A 324 15.66 3.11 -22.19
CA ALA A 324 16.50 4.30 -22.22
C ALA A 324 17.88 4.04 -22.86
N ILE A 325 18.50 2.87 -22.56
CA ILE A 325 19.76 2.45 -23.20
C ILE A 325 19.55 2.24 -24.69
N VAL A 326 18.50 1.53 -25.10
CA VAL A 326 18.13 1.32 -26.50
C VAL A 326 17.92 2.65 -27.21
N ALA A 327 17.17 3.59 -26.61
CA ALA A 327 16.98 4.92 -27.19
C ALA A 327 18.32 5.69 -27.35
N SER A 328 19.24 5.57 -26.39
CA SER A 328 20.57 6.19 -26.47
C SER A 328 21.48 5.55 -27.52
N VAL A 329 21.37 4.23 -27.70
CA VAL A 329 22.14 3.43 -28.66
C VAL A 329 21.61 3.64 -30.08
N GLN A 330 20.29 3.72 -30.25
CA GLN A 330 19.65 4.12 -31.50
C GLN A 330 19.99 5.56 -31.89
N ALA A 331 20.03 6.50 -30.94
CA ALA A 331 20.46 7.87 -31.19
C ALA A 331 21.95 7.99 -31.57
N SER A 332 22.77 7.01 -31.18
CA SER A 332 24.20 6.94 -31.52
C SER A 332 24.48 6.21 -32.84
N GLY A 333 23.45 5.71 -33.54
CA GLY A 333 23.58 5.09 -34.86
C GLY A 333 24.18 3.68 -34.85
N ALA A 334 23.79 2.83 -33.89
CA ALA A 334 24.32 1.49 -33.71
C ALA A 334 23.83 0.43 -34.74
N ASP A 335 24.67 -0.59 -34.95
CA ASP A 335 24.40 -1.76 -35.81
C ASP A 335 23.35 -2.72 -35.19
N GLN A 336 22.61 -3.44 -36.04
CA GLN A 336 21.56 -4.38 -35.63
C GLN A 336 22.03 -5.50 -34.68
N SER A 337 23.32 -5.84 -34.69
CA SER A 337 23.94 -6.81 -33.78
C SER A 337 24.02 -6.30 -32.32
N GLN A 338 24.31 -5.01 -32.12
CA GLN A 338 24.38 -4.41 -30.79
C GLN A 338 22.99 -4.29 -30.16
N LEU A 339 21.94 -4.10 -30.99
CA LEU A 339 20.56 -4.12 -30.52
C LEU A 339 20.14 -5.53 -30.07
N GLN A 340 20.55 -6.58 -30.79
CA GLN A 340 20.30 -7.96 -30.37
C GLN A 340 21.01 -8.33 -29.05
N GLU A 341 22.26 -7.90 -28.86
CA GLU A 341 22.98 -8.12 -27.58
C GLU A 341 22.29 -7.42 -26.40
N ILE A 342 21.70 -6.25 -26.61
CA ILE A 342 20.94 -5.51 -25.58
C ILE A 342 19.57 -6.16 -25.32
N GLU A 343 18.91 -6.70 -26.36
CA GLU A 343 17.67 -7.46 -26.20
C GLU A 343 17.89 -8.78 -25.44
N GLU A 344 19.03 -9.44 -25.65
CA GLU A 344 19.46 -10.65 -24.92
C GLU A 344 19.80 -10.38 -23.45
N MET A 345 20.01 -9.12 -23.04
CA MET A 345 20.13 -8.77 -21.62
C MET A 345 18.80 -8.99 -20.86
N ILE A 346 17.66 -9.04 -21.56
CA ILE A 346 16.39 -9.47 -20.96
C ILE A 346 16.28 -10.97 -21.14
N THR A 347 16.26 -11.70 -20.02
CA THR A 347 16.02 -13.14 -20.05
C THR A 347 14.65 -13.42 -20.70
N ALA A 348 14.56 -14.39 -21.62
CA ALA A 348 13.30 -14.83 -22.24
C ALA A 348 12.08 -14.97 -21.28
N PRO A 349 12.20 -15.52 -20.05
CA PRO A 349 11.08 -15.56 -19.10
C PRO A 349 10.69 -14.19 -18.51
N GLU A 350 11.61 -13.21 -18.47
CA GLU A 350 11.32 -11.84 -18.06
C GLU A 350 10.58 -11.09 -19.17
N GLN A 351 10.91 -11.33 -20.45
CA GLN A 351 10.16 -10.77 -21.60
C GLN A 351 8.71 -11.27 -21.62
N GLN A 352 8.49 -12.59 -21.47
CA GLN A 352 7.13 -13.15 -21.41
C GLN A 352 6.30 -12.60 -20.23
N GLN A 353 6.95 -12.35 -19.08
CA GLN A 353 6.29 -11.73 -17.93
C GLN A 353 5.94 -10.27 -18.20
N LEU A 354 6.83 -9.53 -18.87
CA LEU A 354 6.60 -8.14 -19.24
C LEU A 354 5.49 -8.01 -20.28
N ASP A 355 5.44 -8.89 -21.27
CA ASP A 355 4.40 -8.90 -22.30
C ASP A 355 3.03 -9.24 -21.70
N HIS A 356 2.99 -10.23 -20.81
CA HIS A 356 1.76 -10.55 -20.07
C HIS A 356 1.30 -9.37 -19.19
N LEU A 357 2.23 -8.67 -18.54
CA LEU A 357 1.94 -7.47 -17.75
C LEU A 357 1.47 -6.31 -18.65
N LYS A 358 2.16 -6.01 -19.75
CA LYS A 358 1.79 -4.98 -20.72
C LYS A 358 0.42 -5.25 -21.34
N ALA A 359 0.11 -6.51 -21.66
CA ALA A 359 -1.21 -6.94 -22.12
C ALA A 359 -2.30 -6.78 -21.06
N SER A 360 -1.96 -7.00 -19.77
CA SER A 360 -2.88 -6.82 -18.65
C SER A 360 -3.09 -5.36 -18.26
N ILE A 361 -2.13 -4.46 -18.55
CA ILE A 361 -2.24 -3.01 -18.31
C ILE A 361 -3.04 -2.31 -19.43
N LYS A 362 -3.02 -2.86 -20.66
CA LYS A 362 -3.80 -2.34 -21.79
C LYS A 362 -5.28 -2.76 -21.78
N ARG A 363 -5.65 -3.72 -20.92
CA ARG A 363 -7.05 -4.08 -20.64
C ARG A 363 -7.53 -3.32 -19.42
#